data_AF-A0A0D3IXL4-F1
#
_entry.id   AF-A0A0D3IXL4-F1
#
_cell.length_a   1.000
_cell.length_b   1.000
_cell.length_c   1.000
_cell.angle_alpha   90.00
_cell.angle_beta   90.00
_cell.angle_gamma   90.00
#
_symmetry.space_group_name_H-M   'P 1'
#
loop_
_entity.id
_entity.type
_entity.pdbx_description
1 polymer ?
#
loop_
_entity_poly.entity_id
_entity_poly.type
_entity_poly.pdbx_seq_one_letter_code
_entity_poly.pdbx_strand_id
1 'polypeptide(L)'
;MPRAAVSVPASRPSTAQELIYPTHGCRDVLRRHGIKPHDHARDNRRHIKELQQQVSERKAAAEAEAAKAASKAARRRAEGAYSAVPSRVAAQLAARPSSAPPSRHRPSPRNFYVGAPLQPAKQPAGKLPSYLIDRKLELAQRAAEKAAAAMPPEVPPHHHLLPREDCERVLADIRAARAEVVVADGPLPSYDRAAAS
;
A
#
# COMPACT_ATOMS: atom_id res chain seq x y z
N MET A 1 14.36 -14.17 -9.82
CA MET A 1 14.76 -13.86 -11.21
C MET A 1 15.12 -12.38 -11.28
N PRO A 2 16.39 -12.00 -11.40
CA PRO A 2 16.78 -10.60 -11.56
C PRO A 2 16.34 -10.10 -12.95
N ARG A 3 15.63 -8.98 -13.00
CA ARG A 3 15.25 -8.32 -14.26
C ARG A 3 16.49 -7.73 -14.91
N ALA A 4 16.79 -8.14 -16.14
CA ALA A 4 17.84 -7.56 -16.95
C ALA A 4 17.61 -6.05 -17.12
N ALA A 5 18.60 -5.25 -16.75
CA ALA A 5 18.61 -3.81 -17.00
C ALA A 5 18.77 -3.57 -18.50
N VAL A 6 17.69 -3.20 -19.18
CA VAL A 6 17.72 -2.80 -20.59
C VAL A 6 18.34 -1.41 -20.65
N SER A 7 19.62 -1.33 -21.02
CA SER A 7 20.29 -0.06 -21.33
C SER A 7 19.74 0.46 -22.67
N VAL A 8 18.84 1.45 -22.60
CA VAL A 8 18.35 2.14 -23.81
C VAL A 8 19.39 3.19 -24.23
N PRO A 9 19.93 3.14 -25.46
CA PRO A 9 20.84 4.18 -25.94
C PRO A 9 20.05 5.48 -26.14
N ALA A 10 20.40 6.52 -25.37
CA ALA A 10 19.78 7.84 -25.46
C ALA A 10 20.31 8.63 -26.65
N SER A 11 19.93 8.24 -27.87
CA SER A 11 20.04 9.11 -29.05
C SER A 11 18.81 10.01 -29.09
N ARG A 12 18.96 11.30 -28.78
CA ARG A 12 17.87 12.28 -28.95
C ARG A 12 17.56 12.42 -30.45
N PRO A 13 16.26 12.45 -30.86
CA PRO A 13 15.91 12.68 -32.26
C PRO A 13 16.35 14.08 -32.70
N SER A 14 16.70 14.24 -33.98
CA SER A 14 17.07 15.54 -34.52
C SER A 14 15.86 16.49 -34.47
N THR A 15 16.10 17.79 -34.25
CA THR A 15 15.06 18.83 -34.16
C THR A 15 14.13 18.85 -35.38
N ALA A 16 14.63 18.47 -36.55
CA ALA A 16 13.83 18.33 -37.78
C ALA A 16 12.79 17.21 -37.68
N GLN A 17 13.09 16.11 -37.00
CA GLN A 17 12.21 14.96 -36.85
C GLN A 17 11.07 15.23 -35.87
N GLU A 18 11.29 16.10 -34.88
CA GLU A 18 10.26 16.58 -33.95
C GLU A 18 9.25 17.51 -34.63
N LEU A 19 9.69 18.29 -35.62
CA LEU A 19 8.82 19.17 -36.41
C LEU A 19 7.95 18.40 -37.40
N ILE A 20 8.48 17.35 -38.04
CA ILE A 20 7.75 16.53 -39.02
C ILE A 20 6.73 15.61 -38.33
N TYR A 21 7.07 15.11 -37.14
CA TYR A 21 6.17 14.32 -36.32
C TYR A 21 6.11 14.93 -34.92
N PRO A 22 5.14 15.77 -34.58
CA PRO A 22 4.94 16.21 -33.21
C PRO A 22 4.44 15.04 -32.33
N THR A 23 4.88 14.95 -31.07
CA THR A 23 4.33 13.98 -30.11
C THR A 23 3.08 14.52 -29.45
N HIS A 24 1.99 13.75 -29.45
CA HIS A 24 0.77 14.11 -28.74
C HIS A 24 0.78 13.45 -27.35
N GLY A 25 1.66 13.95 -26.49
CA GLY A 25 1.75 13.59 -25.08
C GLY A 25 2.70 12.44 -24.74
N CYS A 26 2.78 12.11 -23.45
CA CYS A 26 3.84 11.25 -22.88
C CYS A 26 3.83 9.82 -23.43
N ARG A 27 2.67 9.29 -23.82
CA ARG A 27 2.57 7.94 -24.41
C ARG A 27 3.23 7.86 -25.78
N ASP A 28 3.25 8.95 -26.54
CA ASP A 28 3.89 9.01 -27.86
C ASP A 28 5.39 9.10 -27.74
N VAL A 29 5.88 9.85 -26.75
CA VAL A 29 7.30 9.91 -26.38
C VAL A 29 7.80 8.51 -26.03
N LEU A 30 7.07 7.77 -25.17
CA LEU A 30 7.42 6.39 -24.82
C LEU A 30 7.45 5.47 -26.05
N ARG A 31 6.43 5.55 -26.93
CA ARG A 31 6.38 4.76 -28.16
C ARG A 31 7.57 5.03 -29.09
N ARG A 32 8.00 6.29 -29.22
CA ARG A 32 9.19 6.67 -30.01
C ARG A 32 10.49 6.12 -29.43
N HIS A 33 10.59 6.07 -28.11
CA HIS A 33 11.71 5.41 -27.43
C HIS A 33 11.62 3.87 -27.47
N GLY A 34 10.67 3.28 -28.21
CA GLY A 34 10.47 1.84 -28.29
C GLY A 34 9.85 1.23 -27.02
N ILE A 35 9.42 2.06 -26.07
CA ILE A 35 8.83 1.63 -24.81
C ILE A 35 7.32 1.52 -25.00
N LYS A 36 6.77 0.32 -24.76
CA LYS A 36 5.31 0.10 -24.80
C LYS A 36 4.66 0.80 -23.60
N PRO A 37 3.76 1.78 -23.81
CA PRO A 37 3.07 2.45 -22.72
C PRO A 37 2.25 1.45 -21.90
N HIS A 38 2.32 1.57 -20.59
CA HIS A 38 1.64 0.65 -19.69
C HIS A 38 0.11 0.82 -19.76
N ASP A 39 -0.61 -0.31 -19.76
CA ASP A 39 -2.07 -0.36 -19.88
C ASP A 39 -2.72 -0.60 -18.52
N HIS A 40 -2.97 0.49 -17.80
CA HIS A 40 -3.65 0.46 -16.51
C HIS A 40 -5.08 -0.10 -16.59
N ALA A 41 -5.76 0.02 -17.74
CA ALA A 41 -7.13 -0.49 -17.88
C ALA A 41 -7.14 -2.02 -17.91
N ARG A 42 -6.10 -2.65 -18.47
CA ARG A 42 -5.91 -4.10 -18.37
C ARG A 42 -5.65 -4.55 -16.95
N ASP A 43 -4.77 -3.87 -16.23
CA ASP A 43 -4.40 -4.25 -14.86
C ASP A 43 -5.55 -4.01 -13.87
N ASN A 44 -6.28 -2.90 -14.01
CA ASN A 44 -7.48 -2.63 -13.23
C ASN A 44 -8.54 -3.72 -13.42
N ARG A 45 -8.76 -4.19 -14.66
CA ARG A 45 -9.69 -5.29 -14.93
C ARG A 45 -9.25 -6.60 -14.28
N ARG A 46 -7.95 -6.89 -14.25
CA ARG A 46 -7.41 -8.08 -13.56
C ARG A 46 -7.63 -7.98 -12.06
N HIS A 47 -7.25 -6.85 -11.47
CA HIS A 47 -7.40 -6.59 -10.05
C HIS A 47 -8.87 -6.67 -9.59
N ILE A 48 -9.80 -6.12 -10.37
CA ILE A 48 -11.24 -6.22 -10.07
C ILE A 48 -11.71 -7.68 -10.09
N LYS A 49 -11.28 -8.48 -11.06
CA LYS A 49 -11.62 -9.91 -11.12
C LYS A 49 -11.08 -10.68 -9.92
N GLU A 50 -9.83 -10.42 -9.53
CA GLU A 50 -9.20 -11.03 -8.36
C GLU A 50 -9.95 -10.67 -7.07
N LEU A 51 -10.35 -9.41 -6.90
CA LEU A 51 -11.17 -9.00 -5.76
C LEU A 51 -12.55 -9.67 -5.75
N GLN A 52 -13.21 -9.76 -6.92
CA GLN A 52 -14.50 -10.44 -7.03
C GLN A 52 -14.38 -11.92 -6.67
N GLN A 53 -13.30 -12.58 -7.11
CA GLN A 53 -13.01 -13.97 -6.78
C GLN A 53 -12.76 -14.16 -5.27
N GLN A 54 -11.96 -13.30 -4.65
CA GLN A 54 -11.73 -13.35 -3.21
C GLN A 54 -13.03 -13.13 -2.41
N VAL A 55 -13.91 -12.23 -2.87
CA VAL A 55 -15.22 -12.02 -2.25
C VAL A 55 -16.11 -13.26 -2.42
N SER A 56 -16.14 -13.89 -3.60
CA SER A 56 -16.91 -15.11 -3.79
C SER A 56 -16.39 -16.27 -2.95
N GLU A 57 -15.07 -16.43 -2.84
CA GLU A 57 -14.45 -17.46 -2.02
C GLU A 57 -14.73 -17.25 -0.53
N ARG A 58 -14.64 -16.00 -0.05
CA ARG A 58 -15.01 -15.65 1.32
C ARG A 58 -16.48 -15.92 1.62
N LYS A 59 -17.39 -15.63 0.68
CA LYS A 59 -18.81 -15.93 0.82
C LYS A 59 -19.06 -17.44 0.85
N ALA A 60 -18.47 -18.18 -0.09
CA ALA A 60 -18.60 -19.64 -0.13
C ALA A 60 -18.03 -20.31 1.13
N ALA A 61 -16.90 -19.83 1.64
CA ALA A 61 -16.34 -20.30 2.90
C ALA A 61 -17.26 -20.00 4.10
N ALA A 62 -17.83 -18.79 4.17
CA ALA A 62 -18.79 -18.43 5.21
C ALA A 62 -20.07 -19.27 5.15
N GLU A 63 -20.58 -19.55 3.94
CA GLU A 63 -21.75 -20.42 3.72
C GLU A 63 -21.46 -21.88 4.09
N ALA A 64 -20.27 -22.40 3.75
CA ALA A 64 -19.85 -23.74 4.14
C ALA A 64 -19.68 -23.87 5.66
N GLU A 65 -19.10 -22.87 6.32
CA GLU A 65 -19.02 -22.83 7.78
C GLU A 65 -20.40 -22.70 8.43
N ALA A 66 -21.30 -21.90 7.87
CA ALA A 66 -22.69 -21.81 8.32
C ALA A 66 -23.44 -23.15 8.15
N ALA A 67 -23.24 -23.85 7.03
CA ALA A 67 -23.84 -25.16 6.77
C ALA A 67 -23.32 -26.23 7.75
N LYS A 68 -22.01 -26.24 8.06
CA LYS A 68 -21.41 -27.10 9.09
C LYS A 68 -21.95 -26.77 10.48
N ALA A 69 -22.07 -25.49 10.82
CA ALA A 69 -22.65 -25.05 12.09
C ALA A 69 -24.13 -25.48 12.21
N ALA A 70 -24.90 -25.35 11.13
CA ALA A 70 -26.30 -25.77 11.08
C ALA A 70 -26.44 -27.29 11.24
N SER A 71 -25.62 -28.10 10.56
CA SER A 71 -25.65 -29.56 10.68
C SER A 71 -25.22 -30.04 12.07
N LYS A 72 -24.20 -29.40 12.67
CA LYS A 72 -23.79 -29.64 14.07
C LYS A 72 -24.91 -29.27 15.06
N ALA A 73 -25.59 -28.15 14.85
CA ALA A 73 -26.73 -27.74 15.67
C ALA A 73 -27.93 -28.70 15.52
N ALA A 74 -28.21 -29.18 14.31
CA ALA A 74 -29.26 -30.17 14.06
C ALA A 74 -28.95 -31.51 14.75
N ARG A 75 -27.70 -31.98 14.65
CA ARG A 75 -27.24 -33.20 15.34
C ARG A 75 -27.37 -33.09 16.86
N ARG A 76 -26.97 -31.96 17.45
CA ARG A 76 -27.15 -31.69 18.90
C ARG A 76 -28.62 -31.66 19.32
N ARG A 77 -29.53 -31.17 18.47
CA ARG A 77 -30.99 -31.21 18.75
C ARG A 77 -31.54 -32.63 18.68
N ALA A 78 -31.08 -33.43 17.71
CA ALA A 78 -31.51 -34.82 17.54
C ALA A 78 -30.98 -35.72 18.67
N GLU A 79 -29.74 -35.49 19.13
CA GLU A 79 -29.13 -36.30 20.18
C GLU A 79 -29.74 -36.03 21.56
N GLY A 80 -30.44 -34.90 21.80
CA GLY A 80 -31.13 -34.63 23.08
C GLY A 80 -30.22 -34.62 24.33
N ALA A 81 -30.63 -33.91 25.39
CA ALA A 81 -29.79 -33.77 26.58
C ALA A 81 -29.57 -35.09 27.39
N TYR A 82 -30.22 -36.18 27.01
CA TYR A 82 -30.27 -37.44 27.77
C TYR A 82 -29.97 -38.71 26.96
N SER A 83 -29.53 -38.62 25.70
CA SER A 83 -29.22 -39.84 24.91
C SER A 83 -28.04 -40.64 25.44
N ALA A 84 -27.08 -39.98 26.08
CA ALA A 84 -25.86 -40.60 26.59
C ALA A 84 -26.00 -41.22 27.99
N VAL A 85 -27.17 -41.12 28.63
CA VAL A 85 -27.40 -41.68 29.96
C VAL A 85 -28.13 -43.03 29.82
N PRO A 86 -27.44 -44.19 29.90
CA PRO A 86 -28.12 -45.47 29.98
C PRO A 86 -28.78 -45.57 31.36
N SER A 87 -30.11 -45.45 31.45
CA SER A 87 -30.78 -45.64 32.74
C SER A 87 -32.14 -46.32 32.61
N ARG A 88 -32.41 -47.14 33.63
CA ARG A 88 -33.67 -47.84 33.96
C ARG A 88 -34.91 -46.93 33.91
N VAL A 89 -34.72 -45.62 33.98
CA VAL A 89 -35.74 -44.57 33.93
C VAL A 89 -36.31 -44.38 32.51
N ALA A 90 -35.50 -44.58 31.46
CA ALA A 90 -35.97 -44.50 30.07
C ALA A 90 -37.01 -45.59 29.75
N ALA A 91 -36.82 -46.80 30.30
CA ALA A 91 -37.79 -47.89 30.19
C ALA A 91 -39.08 -47.62 30.99
N GLN A 92 -38.99 -47.01 32.17
CA GLN A 92 -40.17 -46.61 32.97
C GLN A 92 -41.00 -45.49 32.32
N LEU A 93 -40.36 -44.58 31.59
CA LEU A 93 -41.07 -43.52 30.84
C LEU A 93 -41.77 -44.06 29.59
N ALA A 94 -41.17 -45.04 28.90
CA ALA A 94 -41.80 -45.72 27.76
C ALA A 94 -43.00 -46.61 28.15
N ALA A 95 -43.06 -47.06 29.41
CA ALA A 95 -44.12 -47.92 29.94
C ALA A 95 -45.32 -47.16 30.54
N ARG A 96 -45.35 -45.81 30.53
CA ARG A 96 -46.50 -45.04 31.04
C ARG A 96 -47.62 -44.99 29.99
N PRO A 97 -48.86 -45.44 30.30
CA PRO A 97 -49.98 -45.30 29.39
C PRO A 97 -50.32 -43.82 29.19
N SER A 98 -50.46 -43.43 27.92
CA SER A 98 -50.78 -42.07 27.49
C SER A 98 -52.24 -41.74 27.83
N SER A 99 -52.50 -41.22 29.03
CA SER A 99 -53.83 -40.71 29.43
C SER A 99 -53.72 -39.32 30.06
N ALA A 100 -53.08 -38.37 29.37
CA ALA A 100 -53.10 -36.97 29.75
C ALA A 100 -53.74 -36.14 28.63
N PRO A 101 -54.76 -35.30 28.93
CA PRO A 101 -55.43 -34.50 27.91
C PRO A 101 -54.48 -33.41 27.38
N PRO A 102 -54.63 -32.97 26.12
CA PRO A 102 -53.79 -31.92 25.56
C PRO A 102 -54.13 -30.57 26.24
N SER A 103 -53.22 -30.10 27.08
CA SER A 103 -53.26 -28.73 27.61
C SER A 103 -53.07 -27.74 26.47
N ARG A 104 -54.18 -27.13 26.03
CA ARG A 104 -54.20 -26.01 25.07
C ARG A 104 -53.91 -24.70 25.81
N HIS A 105 -52.67 -24.52 26.27
CA HIS A 105 -52.18 -23.18 26.59
C HIS A 105 -50.81 -22.98 25.96
N ARG A 106 -50.84 -22.35 24.79
CA ARG A 106 -49.67 -21.81 24.12
C ARG A 106 -49.48 -20.38 24.66
N PRO A 107 -48.57 -20.11 25.60
CA PRO A 107 -48.13 -18.74 25.79
C PRO A 107 -47.49 -18.32 24.47
N SER A 108 -48.00 -17.23 23.90
CA SER A 108 -47.38 -16.54 22.76
C SER A 108 -45.87 -16.43 23.02
N PRO A 109 -45.00 -16.77 22.06
CA PRO A 109 -43.59 -16.49 22.19
C PRO A 109 -43.46 -14.97 22.22
N ARG A 110 -43.41 -14.41 23.43
CA ARG A 110 -42.93 -13.06 23.67
C ARG A 110 -41.59 -13.01 22.95
N ASN A 111 -41.51 -12.17 21.93
CA ASN A 111 -40.36 -12.05 21.03
C ASN A 111 -39.09 -11.79 21.86
N PHE A 112 -38.44 -12.85 22.31
CA PHE A 112 -37.09 -12.85 22.82
C PHE A 112 -36.19 -12.81 21.58
N TYR A 113 -36.10 -11.63 20.95
CA TYR A 113 -34.90 -11.26 20.19
C TYR A 113 -33.77 -11.05 21.21
N VAL A 114 -33.35 -12.13 21.86
CA VAL A 114 -32.10 -12.20 22.63
C VAL A 114 -31.05 -12.62 21.62
N GLY A 115 -30.34 -11.64 21.06
CA GLY A 115 -29.19 -11.91 20.20
C GLY A 115 -29.23 -11.35 18.79
N ALA A 116 -30.11 -10.38 18.48
CA ALA A 116 -29.73 -9.44 17.43
C ALA A 116 -28.45 -8.75 17.93
N PRO A 117 -27.29 -8.88 17.25
CA PRO A 117 -26.09 -8.16 17.67
C PRO A 117 -26.49 -6.70 17.70
N LEU A 118 -26.42 -6.06 18.87
CA LEU A 118 -26.55 -4.63 19.00
C LEU A 118 -25.63 -4.05 17.93
N GLN A 119 -26.21 -3.44 16.89
CA GLN A 119 -25.39 -2.74 15.92
C GLN A 119 -24.53 -1.77 16.72
N PRO A 120 -23.20 -1.76 16.49
CA PRO A 120 -22.34 -0.87 17.24
C PRO A 120 -22.93 0.54 17.11
N ALA A 121 -23.13 1.18 18.27
CA ALA A 121 -23.71 2.52 18.32
C ALA A 121 -23.00 3.38 17.26
N LYS A 122 -23.79 4.02 16.39
CA LYS A 122 -23.26 4.89 15.34
C LYS A 122 -22.30 5.87 16.00
N GLN A 123 -21.08 5.97 15.46
CA GLN A 123 -20.05 6.87 15.99
C GLN A 123 -20.66 8.27 16.19
N PRO A 124 -20.34 8.97 17.30
CA PRO A 124 -20.91 10.27 17.58
C PRO A 124 -20.60 11.22 16.42
N ALA A 125 -21.62 12.00 16.02
CA ALA A 125 -21.52 12.92 14.92
C ALA A 125 -20.31 13.85 15.09
N GLY A 126 -19.53 14.03 14.02
CA GLY A 126 -18.32 14.87 14.02
C GLY A 126 -17.01 14.13 14.24
N LYS A 127 -17.01 12.85 14.64
CA LYS A 127 -15.78 12.04 14.66
C LYS A 127 -15.48 11.46 13.28
N LEU A 128 -14.27 11.72 12.79
CA LEU A 128 -13.78 11.09 11.57
C LEU A 128 -13.62 9.57 11.79
N PRO A 129 -14.12 8.73 10.88
CA PRO A 129 -13.82 7.30 10.89
C PRO A 129 -12.30 7.03 10.94
N SER A 130 -11.89 6.04 11.74
CA SER A 130 -10.48 5.70 11.95
C SER A 130 -9.73 5.45 10.64
N TYR A 131 -10.36 4.75 9.69
CA TYR A 131 -9.77 4.44 8.39
C TYR A 131 -9.38 5.70 7.57
N LEU A 132 -10.08 6.82 7.76
CA LEU A 132 -9.73 8.08 7.08
C LEU A 132 -8.52 8.76 7.71
N ILE A 133 -8.32 8.58 9.02
CA ILE A 133 -7.15 9.07 9.74
C ILE A 133 -5.93 8.26 9.29
N ASP A 134 -6.05 6.92 9.32
CA ASP A 134 -5.00 6.00 8.90
C ASP A 134 -4.60 6.25 7.43
N ARG A 135 -5.59 6.47 6.55
CA ARG A 135 -5.35 6.76 5.14
C ARG A 135 -4.62 8.08 4.92
N LYS A 136 -4.93 9.12 5.71
CA LYS A 136 -4.21 10.41 5.63
C LYS A 136 -2.76 10.26 6.05
N LEU A 137 -2.50 9.48 7.10
CA LEU A 137 -1.15 9.17 7.57
C LEU A 137 -0.35 8.40 6.52
N GLU A 138 -0.95 7.36 5.92
CA GLU A 138 -0.34 6.58 4.83
C GLU A 138 0.04 7.48 3.64
N LEU A 139 -0.87 8.37 3.22
CA LEU A 139 -0.61 9.30 2.12
C LEU A 139 0.49 10.30 2.46
N ALA A 140 0.53 10.79 3.70
CA ALA A 140 1.57 11.68 4.18
C ALA A 140 2.95 10.99 4.17
N GLN A 141 3.02 9.76 4.67
CA GLN A 141 4.26 8.95 4.66
C GLN A 141 4.75 8.72 3.23
N ARG A 142 3.86 8.28 2.34
CA ARG A 142 4.20 8.03 0.94
C ARG A 142 4.66 9.29 0.20
N ALA A 143 4.09 10.45 0.54
CA ALA A 143 4.53 11.73 0.00
C ALA A 143 5.93 12.10 0.51
N ALA A 144 6.22 11.86 1.79
CA ALA A 144 7.54 12.10 2.39
C ALA A 144 8.60 11.17 1.79
N GLU A 145 8.31 9.88 1.63
CA GLU A 145 9.20 8.92 0.95
C GLU A 145 9.49 9.35 -0.48
N LYS A 146 8.45 9.78 -1.22
CA LYS A 146 8.61 10.27 -2.59
C LYS A 146 9.43 11.56 -2.62
N ALA A 147 9.26 12.46 -1.66
CA ALA A 147 10.05 13.69 -1.54
C ALA A 147 11.51 13.38 -1.19
N ALA A 148 11.77 12.45 -0.27
CA ALA A 148 13.12 11.99 0.07
C ALA A 148 13.80 11.29 -1.11
N ALA A 149 13.08 10.47 -1.88
CA ALA A 149 13.59 9.86 -3.10
C ALA A 149 13.79 10.87 -4.24
N ALA A 150 13.01 11.95 -4.25
CA ALA A 150 13.13 13.03 -5.23
C ALA A 150 14.12 14.12 -4.83
N MET A 151 14.61 14.13 -3.58
CA MET A 151 15.76 14.95 -3.22
C MET A 151 16.89 14.51 -4.17
N PRO A 152 17.40 15.43 -5.02
CA PRO A 152 18.48 15.09 -5.90
C PRO A 152 19.65 14.60 -5.03
N PRO A 153 20.45 13.62 -5.50
CA PRO A 153 21.75 13.43 -4.90
C PRO A 153 22.41 14.80 -4.85
N GLU A 154 22.96 15.16 -3.69
CA GLU A 154 23.57 16.47 -3.36
C GLU A 154 24.67 16.89 -4.35
N VAL A 155 25.02 15.98 -5.26
CA VAL A 155 26.11 16.02 -6.21
C VAL A 155 25.53 15.98 -7.63
N PRO A 156 25.74 17.04 -8.43
CA PRO A 156 25.34 17.06 -9.83
C PRO A 156 25.92 15.89 -10.65
N PRO A 157 25.31 15.53 -11.80
CA PRO A 157 25.80 14.46 -12.66
C PRO A 157 27.28 14.63 -13.03
N HIS A 158 28.05 13.53 -13.02
CA HIS A 158 29.51 13.49 -13.26
C HIS A 158 30.41 14.13 -12.19
N HIS A 159 29.86 14.58 -11.06
CA HIS A 159 30.65 14.99 -9.91
C HIS A 159 30.76 13.83 -8.90
N HIS A 160 31.91 13.74 -8.23
CA HIS A 160 32.14 12.81 -7.13
C HIS A 160 32.51 13.61 -5.89
N LEU A 161 31.96 13.23 -4.73
CA LEU A 161 32.39 13.81 -3.46
C LEU A 161 33.77 13.25 -3.12
N LEU A 162 34.74 14.13 -2.92
CA LEU A 162 36.01 13.73 -2.33
C LEU A 162 35.79 13.41 -0.84
N PRO A 163 36.42 12.33 -0.32
CA PRO A 163 36.53 12.12 1.12
C PRO A 163 37.11 13.36 1.81
N ARG A 164 36.66 13.62 3.04
CA ARG A 164 37.05 14.83 3.78
C ARG A 164 38.58 14.97 3.92
N GLU A 165 39.27 13.85 4.13
CA GLU A 165 40.73 13.78 4.26
C GLU A 165 41.44 14.26 2.99
N ASP A 166 40.96 13.82 1.81
CA ASP A 166 41.51 14.25 0.52
C ASP A 166 41.20 15.72 0.21
N CYS A 167 40.01 16.21 0.60
CA CYS A 167 39.66 17.63 0.51
C CYS A 167 40.61 18.51 1.32
N GLU A 168 40.90 18.11 2.56
CA GLU A 168 41.80 18.85 3.44
C GLU A 168 43.24 18.88 2.90
N ARG A 169 43.72 17.77 2.31
CA ARG A 169 45.02 17.72 1.63
C ARG A 169 45.09 18.70 0.45
N VAL A 170 44.13 18.61 -0.47
CA VAL A 170 44.10 19.48 -1.66
C VAL A 170 43.97 20.95 -1.28
N LEU A 171 43.17 21.28 -0.25
CA LEU A 171 43.06 22.65 0.25
C LEU A 171 44.36 23.14 0.89
N ALA A 172 45.12 22.27 1.57
CA ALA A 172 46.43 22.62 2.10
C ALA A 172 47.43 22.91 0.96
N ASP A 173 47.46 22.07 -0.07
CA ASP A 173 48.31 22.24 -1.25
C ASP A 173 47.98 23.55 -1.99
N ILE A 174 46.69 23.87 -2.18
CA ILE A 174 46.26 25.13 -2.80
C ILE A 174 46.65 26.34 -1.96
N ARG A 175 46.52 26.26 -0.62
CA ARG A 175 46.93 27.36 0.27
C ARG A 175 48.43 27.59 0.23
N ALA A 176 49.23 26.52 0.20
CA ALA A 176 50.68 26.59 0.07
C ALA A 176 51.07 27.21 -1.28
N ALA A 177 50.52 26.71 -2.39
CA ALA A 177 50.77 27.27 -3.72
C ALA A 177 50.33 28.74 -3.82
N ARG A 178 49.20 29.11 -3.21
CA ARG A 178 48.75 30.51 -3.16
C ARG A 178 49.69 31.40 -2.37
N ALA A 179 50.25 30.91 -1.27
CA ALA A 179 51.24 31.65 -0.49
C ALA A 179 52.53 31.87 -1.31
N GLU A 180 52.97 30.87 -2.08
CA GLU A 180 54.12 30.99 -2.97
C GLU A 180 53.88 32.02 -4.09
N VAL A 181 52.69 32.01 -4.71
CA VAL A 181 52.33 32.99 -5.75
C VAL A 181 52.26 34.40 -5.17
N VAL A 182 51.70 34.59 -3.98
CA VAL A 182 51.65 35.92 -3.32
C VAL A 182 53.05 36.44 -2.94
N VAL A 183 54.01 35.55 -2.70
CA VAL A 183 55.40 35.93 -2.44
C VAL A 183 56.15 36.23 -3.76
N ALA A 184 55.81 35.53 -4.85
CA ALA A 184 56.40 35.74 -6.17
C ALA A 184 55.86 36.99 -6.89
N ASP A 185 54.55 37.23 -6.80
CA ASP A 185 53.89 38.46 -7.23
C ASP A 185 54.02 39.50 -6.10
N GLY A 186 55.21 40.05 -5.93
CA GLY A 186 55.38 41.32 -5.21
C GLY A 186 54.46 42.41 -5.77
N PRO A 187 54.30 43.58 -5.09
CA PRO A 187 53.32 44.58 -5.49
C PRO A 187 53.40 44.85 -7.00
N LEU A 188 52.33 44.51 -7.72
CA LEU A 188 52.25 44.66 -9.16
C LEU A 188 52.68 46.10 -9.50
N PRO A 189 53.58 46.30 -10.48
CA PRO A 189 54.04 47.64 -10.82
C PRO A 189 52.81 48.50 -11.16
N SER A 190 52.56 49.52 -10.33
CA SER A 190 51.53 50.51 -10.60
C SER A 190 51.99 51.31 -11.81
N TYR A 191 51.42 51.02 -12.97
CA TYR A 191 51.55 51.90 -14.12
C TYR A 191 50.80 53.19 -13.81
N ASP A 192 51.52 54.16 -13.24
CA ASP A 192 51.03 55.53 -13.14
C ASP A 192 50.70 56.01 -14.55
N ARG A 193 49.45 56.42 -14.71
CA ARG A 193 48.83 56.84 -15.97
C ARG A 193 49.30 58.25 -16.37
N ALA A 194 50.60 58.53 -16.29
CA ALA A 194 51.21 59.82 -16.58
C ALA A 194 51.87 59.81 -17.97
N ALA A 195 51.07 59.66 -19.03
CA ALA A 195 51.49 59.92 -20.40
C ALA A 195 50.27 60.14 -21.30
N ALA A 196 49.50 61.19 -21.02
CA ALA A 196 48.55 61.76 -21.97
C ALA A 196 48.40 63.26 -21.68
N SER A 197 49.40 64.03 -22.14
CA SER A 197 49.32 65.48 -22.30
C SER A 197 49.78 65.83 -23.71
#